data_AF-A0A7K3ZRH9-F1
#
_entry.id   AF-A0A7K3ZRH9-F1
#
_cell.length_a   1.000
_cell.length_b   1.000
_cell.length_c   1.000
_cell.angle_alpha   90.00
_cell.angle_beta   90.00
_cell.angle_gamma   90.00
#
_symmetry.space_group_name_H-M   'P 1'
#
loop_
_entity.id
_entity.type
_entity.pdbx_description
1 polymer ?
#
loop_
_entity_poly.entity_id
_entity_poly.type
_entity_poly.pdbx_seq_one_letter_code
_entity_poly.pdbx_strand_id
1 'polypeptide(L)'
;MAGQTLQDYMCRYMDEKSDELKGCLLAALENKDGYLCILVESLGTPVPSEDLNYSELLTKAGLFWEEEQITRNGRNRYKLFHLTDAGRRVAEQTKDEGFDGKMAESIAIA
;
A
#
# COMPACT_ATOMS: atom_id res chain seq x y z
N MET A 1 -0.42 36.22 12.96
CA MET A 1 -0.04 34.84 13.32
C MET A 1 -0.90 33.83 12.54
N ALA A 2 -0.85 33.85 11.20
CA ALA A 2 -1.65 32.97 10.33
C ALA A 2 -0.79 31.90 9.59
N GLY A 3 0.54 31.96 9.74
CA GLY A 3 1.48 31.04 9.07
C GLY A 3 1.76 29.75 9.84
N GLN A 4 1.69 29.78 11.18
CA GLN A 4 1.94 28.58 12.02
C GLN A 4 0.88 27.51 11.81
N THR A 5 -0.40 27.88 11.64
CA THR A 5 -1.49 26.92 11.49
C THR A 5 -1.47 26.15 10.17
N LEU A 6 -1.01 26.78 9.08
CA LEU A 6 -0.85 26.09 7.79
C LEU A 6 0.37 25.15 7.81
N GLN A 7 1.48 25.61 8.39
CA GLN A 7 2.69 24.79 8.52
C GLN A 7 2.41 23.51 9.30
N ASP A 8 1.75 23.62 10.45
CA ASP A 8 1.42 22.47 11.31
C ASP A 8 0.44 21.50 10.61
N TYR A 9 -0.50 22.04 9.83
CA TYR A 9 -1.39 21.22 9.00
C TYR A 9 -0.62 20.43 7.94
N MET A 10 0.30 21.10 7.22
CA MET A 10 1.09 20.45 6.17
C MET A 10 2.02 19.37 6.73
N CYS A 11 2.67 19.61 7.88
CA CYS A 11 3.49 18.61 8.56
C CYS A 11 2.68 17.35 8.87
N ARG A 12 1.53 17.52 9.53
CA ARG A 12 0.64 16.40 9.86
C ARG A 12 0.17 15.64 8.63
N TYR A 13 -0.22 16.37 7.58
CA TYR A 13 -0.64 15.74 6.33
C TYR A 13 0.48 14.89 5.72
N MET A 14 1.72 15.39 5.71
CA MET A 14 2.86 14.60 5.20
C MET A 14 3.15 13.38 6.07
N ASP A 15 3.05 13.51 7.40
CA ASP A 15 3.23 12.41 8.33
C ASP A 15 2.15 11.33 8.11
N GLU A 16 0.88 11.72 8.01
CA GLU A 16 -0.24 10.82 7.70
C GLU A 16 -0.02 10.07 6.37
N LYS A 17 0.42 10.79 5.31
CA LYS A 17 0.72 10.17 4.01
C LYS A 17 1.94 9.25 4.05
N SER A 18 2.93 9.57 4.88
CA SER A 18 4.08 8.69 5.14
C SER A 18 3.63 7.39 5.80
N ASP A 19 2.71 7.49 6.77
CA ASP A 19 2.21 6.33 7.51
C ASP A 19 1.35 5.40 6.65
N GLU A 20 0.54 5.94 5.72
CA GLU A 20 -0.19 5.12 4.75
C GLU A 20 0.75 4.32 3.83
N LEU A 21 1.85 4.92 3.38
CA LEU A 21 2.87 4.24 2.56
C LEU A 21 3.59 3.14 3.36
N LYS A 22 3.99 3.45 4.61
CA LYS A 22 4.58 2.48 5.54
C LYS A 22 3.64 1.32 5.82
N GLY A 23 2.36 1.61 6.03
CA GLY A 23 1.31 0.63 6.26
C GLY A 23 1.17 -0.36 5.10
N CYS A 24 1.32 0.10 3.86
CA CYS A 24 1.31 -0.78 2.68
C CYS A 24 2.54 -1.72 2.65
N LEU A 25 3.74 -1.18 2.91
CA LEU A 25 4.98 -1.96 2.92
C LEU A 25 4.95 -3.05 4.00
N LEU A 26 4.50 -2.70 5.20
CA LEU A 26 4.37 -3.65 6.31
C LEU A 26 3.28 -4.69 6.05
N ALA A 27 2.15 -4.30 5.44
CA ALA A 27 1.11 -5.25 5.07
C ALA A 27 1.64 -6.34 4.13
N ALA A 28 2.45 -5.96 3.12
CA ALA A 28 3.09 -6.93 2.24
C ALA A 28 4.16 -7.78 2.97
N LEU A 29 4.91 -7.18 3.91
CA LEU A 29 5.95 -7.87 4.67
C LEU A 29 5.37 -8.94 5.60
N GLU A 30 4.26 -8.66 6.26
CA GLU A 30 3.63 -9.54 7.25
C GLU A 30 2.64 -10.53 6.63
N ASN A 31 2.25 -10.33 5.37
CA ASN A 31 1.44 -11.28 4.65
C ASN A 31 2.23 -12.58 4.42
N LYS A 32 1.61 -13.72 4.74
CA LYS A 32 2.19 -15.07 4.58
C LYS A 32 2.58 -15.38 3.13
N ASP A 33 1.84 -14.83 2.17
CA ASP A 33 2.09 -15.05 0.74
C ASP A 33 3.10 -14.03 0.17
N GLY A 34 3.56 -13.07 0.98
CA GLY A 34 4.62 -12.13 0.64
C GLY A 34 4.19 -10.99 -0.29
N TYR A 35 2.90 -10.67 -0.34
CA TYR A 35 2.35 -9.56 -1.12
C TYR A 35 1.16 -8.88 -0.43
N LEU A 36 0.90 -7.64 -0.83
CA LEU A 36 -0.35 -6.93 -0.58
C LEU A 36 -1.26 -7.11 -1.79
N CYS A 37 -2.43 -7.72 -1.60
CA CYS A 37 -3.40 -7.95 -2.67
C CYS A 37 -4.57 -6.97 -2.59
N ILE A 38 -4.85 -6.30 -3.70
CA ILE A 38 -5.90 -5.28 -3.82
C ILE A 38 -6.85 -5.67 -4.95
N LEU A 39 -8.15 -5.70 -4.65
CA LEU A 39 -9.21 -5.84 -5.63
C LEU A 39 -9.39 -4.51 -6.38
N VAL A 40 -9.11 -4.50 -7.68
CA VAL A 40 -9.22 -3.29 -8.51
C VAL A 40 -10.51 -3.25 -9.33
N GLU A 41 -11.09 -4.41 -9.62
CA GLU A 41 -12.35 -4.53 -10.35
C GLU A 41 -13.16 -5.69 -9.80
N SER A 42 -14.45 -5.50 -9.56
CA SER A 42 -15.41 -6.51 -9.12
C SER A 42 -16.60 -6.55 -10.05
N LEU A 43 -16.91 -7.73 -10.59
CA LEU A 43 -17.99 -7.91 -11.58
C LEU A 43 -17.88 -6.96 -12.79
N GLY A 44 -16.66 -6.65 -13.24
CA GLY A 44 -16.42 -5.74 -14.35
C GLY A 44 -16.55 -4.25 -13.99
N THR A 45 -16.69 -3.93 -12.70
CA THR A 45 -16.81 -2.55 -12.20
C THR A 45 -15.59 -2.16 -11.35
N PRO A 46 -14.94 -1.02 -11.61
CA PRO A 46 -13.82 -0.56 -10.79
C PRO A 46 -14.18 -0.44 -9.31
N VAL A 47 -13.27 -0.89 -8.43
CA VAL A 47 -13.38 -0.74 -6.98
C VAL A 47 -12.39 0.34 -6.52
N PRO A 48 -12.86 1.46 -5.94
CA PRO A 48 -11.97 2.48 -5.43
C PRO A 48 -11.20 1.97 -4.21
N SER A 49 -9.89 2.21 -4.19
CA SER A 49 -9.01 1.89 -3.06
C SER A 49 -7.94 2.97 -2.95
N GLU A 50 -7.77 3.55 -1.77
CA GLU A 50 -6.67 4.48 -1.51
C GLU A 50 -5.33 3.75 -1.44
N ASP A 51 -5.32 2.55 -0.86
CA ASP A 51 -4.15 1.66 -0.78
C ASP A 51 -3.62 1.30 -2.17
N LEU A 52 -4.48 1.26 -3.19
CA LEU A 52 -4.07 1.08 -4.59
C LEU A 52 -3.14 2.21 -5.04
N ASN A 53 -3.51 3.47 -4.77
CA ASN A 53 -2.73 4.63 -5.21
C ASN A 53 -1.36 4.66 -4.51
N TYR A 54 -1.32 4.34 -3.20
CA TYR A 54 -0.06 4.27 -2.45
C TYR A 54 0.82 3.12 -2.95
N SER A 55 0.23 1.95 -3.23
CA SER A 55 0.96 0.80 -3.75
C SER A 55 1.51 1.04 -5.16
N GLU A 56 0.78 1.74 -6.02
CA GLU A 56 1.26 2.16 -7.33
C GLU A 56 2.39 3.20 -7.23
N LEU A 57 2.32 4.11 -6.24
CA LEU A 57 3.42 5.04 -5.97
C LEU A 57 4.67 4.31 -5.49
N LEU A 58 4.53 3.34 -4.58
CA LEU A 58 5.62 2.50 -4.09
C LEU A 58 6.22 1.63 -5.22
N THR A 59 5.41 1.21 -6.19
CA THR A 59 5.88 0.52 -7.41
C THR A 59 6.72 1.46 -8.27
N LYS A 60 6.26 2.70 -8.51
CA LYS A 60 7.04 3.72 -9.24
C LYS A 60 8.34 4.09 -8.51
N ALA A 61 8.36 4.01 -7.19
CA ALA A 61 9.56 4.21 -6.37
C ALA A 61 10.50 2.99 -6.35
N GLY A 62 10.13 1.86 -6.96
CA GLY A 62 10.92 0.63 -7.00
C GLY A 62 10.92 -0.19 -5.69
N LEU A 63 9.98 0.10 -4.79
CA LEU A 63 9.82 -0.63 -3.52
C LEU A 63 8.85 -1.82 -3.66
N PHE A 64 7.93 -1.72 -4.62
CA PHE A 64 7.13 -2.85 -5.08
C PHE A 64 7.42 -3.22 -6.52
N TRP A 65 7.15 -4.48 -6.87
CA TRP A 65 6.81 -4.88 -8.22
C TRP A 65 5.36 -5.39 -8.22
N GLU A 66 4.66 -5.22 -9.35
CA GLU A 66 3.24 -5.55 -9.47
C GLU A 66 3.00 -6.79 -10.36
N GLU A 67 2.05 -7.62 -9.94
CA GLU A 67 1.45 -8.69 -10.74
C GLU A 67 -0.06 -8.46 -10.85
N GLU A 68 -0.65 -8.71 -12.03
CA GLU A 68 -2.10 -8.70 -12.20
C GLU A 68 -2.66 -10.12 -12.21
N GLN A 69 -3.71 -10.36 -11.43
CA GLN A 69 -4.43 -11.62 -11.43
C GLN A 69 -5.90 -11.40 -11.79
N ILE A 70 -6.39 -12.19 -12.74
CA ILE A 70 -7.78 -12.14 -13.21
C ILE A 70 -8.43 -13.49 -12.90
N THR A 71 -9.64 -13.44 -12.33
CA THR A 71 -10.44 -14.64 -12.06
C THR A 71 -10.87 -15.35 -13.34
N ARG A 72 -11.16 -16.66 -13.26
CA ARG A 72 -11.50 -17.49 -14.44
C ARG A 72 -12.67 -16.95 -15.28
N ASN A 73 -13.59 -16.20 -14.68
CA ASN A 73 -14.74 -15.60 -15.37
C ASN A 73 -14.45 -14.19 -15.92
N GLY A 74 -13.22 -13.67 -15.73
CA GLY A 74 -12.79 -12.36 -16.20
C GLY A 74 -13.41 -11.18 -15.45
N ARG A 75 -14.15 -11.43 -14.36
CA ARG A 75 -15.00 -10.42 -13.72
C ARG A 75 -14.36 -9.70 -12.55
N ASN A 76 -13.42 -10.37 -11.89
CA ASN A 76 -12.64 -9.74 -10.83
C ASN A 76 -11.18 -9.65 -11.26
N ARG A 77 -10.60 -8.47 -11.06
CA ARG A 77 -9.18 -8.19 -11.28
C ARG A 77 -8.55 -7.77 -9.95
N TYR A 78 -7.39 -8.33 -9.69
CA TYR A 78 -6.58 -8.08 -8.52
C TYR A 78 -5.20 -7.58 -8.96
N LYS A 79 -4.62 -6.70 -8.16
CA LYS A 79 -3.20 -6.37 -8.22
C LYS A 79 -2.51 -6.92 -6.98
N LEU A 80 -1.43 -7.63 -7.18
CA LEU A 80 -0.57 -8.16 -6.13
C LEU A 80 0.71 -7.33 -6.11
N PHE A 81 0.99 -6.70 -4.99
CA PHE A 81 2.15 -5.84 -4.79
C PHE A 81 3.17 -6.58 -3.92
N HIS A 82 4.28 -6.97 -4.54
CA HIS A 82 5.33 -7.75 -3.91
C HIS A 82 6.52 -6.85 -3.58
N LEU A 83 7.11 -7.04 -2.40
CA LEU A 83 8.30 -6.31 -2.00
C LEU A 83 9.49 -6.66 -2.90
N THR A 84 10.16 -5.63 -3.41
CA THR A 84 11.52 -5.78 -3.94
C THR A 84 12.51 -5.92 -2.78
N ASP A 85 13.78 -6.23 -3.05
CA ASP A 85 14.83 -6.23 -2.02
C ASP A 85 15.01 -4.84 -1.36
N ALA A 86 14.74 -3.76 -2.09
CA ALA A 86 14.73 -2.41 -1.53
C ALA A 86 13.50 -2.19 -0.65
N GLY A 87 12.31 -2.57 -1.13
CA GLY A 87 11.07 -2.49 -0.37
C GLY A 87 11.14 -3.27 0.94
N ARG A 88 11.65 -4.51 0.90
CA ARG A 88 11.80 -5.36 2.08
C ARG A 88 12.67 -4.72 3.15
N ARG A 89 13.83 -4.16 2.76
CA ARG A 89 14.71 -3.45 3.71
C ARG A 89 14.03 -2.25 4.36
N VAL A 90 13.28 -1.47 3.58
CA VAL A 90 12.52 -0.32 4.11
C VAL A 90 11.41 -0.79 5.04
N ALA A 91 10.69 -1.85 4.68
CA ALA A 91 9.63 -2.42 5.51
C ALA A 91 10.18 -2.97 6.84
N GLU A 92 11.30 -3.71 6.81
CA GLU A 92 11.97 -4.22 8.00
C GLU A 92 12.45 -3.09 8.91
N GLN A 93 13.08 -2.05 8.34
CA GLN A 93 13.47 -0.86 9.10
C GLN A 93 12.25 -0.17 9.73
N THR A 94 11.16 -0.02 8.98
CA THR A 94 9.92 0.60 9.48
C THR A 94 9.32 -0.19 10.65
N LYS A 95 9.42 -1.52 10.59
CA LYS A 95 9.00 -2.40 11.68
C LYS A 95 9.88 -2.25 12.92
N ASP A 96 11.19 -2.17 12.73
CA ASP A 96 12.16 -1.98 13.81
C ASP A 96 12.03 -0.59 14.47
N GLU A 97 11.62 0.44 13.71
CA GLU A 97 11.28 1.77 14.22
C GLU A 97 10.00 1.79 15.08
N GLY A 98 9.27 0.67 15.14
CA GLY A 98 8.09 0.52 15.99
C GLY A 98 6.85 1.21 15.44
N PHE A 99 6.67 1.21 14.12
CA PHE A 99 5.49 1.77 13.47
C PHE A 99 4.19 1.26 14.11
N ASP A 100 3.34 2.19 14.53
CA ASP A 100 2.06 1.96 15.21
C ASP A 100 0.85 2.46 14.39
N GLY A 101 1.08 2.90 13.15
CA GLY A 101 0.04 3.35 12.24
C GLY A 101 -0.80 2.22 11.66
N LYS A 102 -1.79 2.59 10.84
CA LYS A 102 -2.72 1.63 10.23
C LYS A 102 -2.04 0.84 9.11
N MET A 103 -2.20 -0.49 9.13
CA MET A 103 -1.77 -1.36 8.04
C MET A 103 -2.84 -1.41 6.93
N ALA A 104 -2.38 -1.50 5.68
CA ALA A 104 -3.27 -1.76 4.55
C ALA A 104 -3.88 -3.17 4.65
N GLU A 105 -5.11 -3.33 4.15
CA GLU A 105 -5.79 -4.63 4.19
C GLU A 105 -5.53 -5.42 2.91
N SER A 106 -4.95 -6.61 3.05
CA SER A 106 -4.75 -7.52 1.92
C SER A 106 -5.97 -8.42 1.74
N ILE A 107 -6.57 -8.37 0.56
CA ILE A 107 -7.79 -9.12 0.23
C ILE A 107 -7.42 -10.51 -0.29
N ALA A 108 -8.17 -11.54 0.14
CA ALA A 108 -8.05 -12.88 -0.43
C ALA A 108 -8.64 -12.94 -1.85
N ILE A 109 -7.97 -13.68 -2.74
CA ILE A 109 -8.44 -13.89 -4.11
C ILE A 109 -9.60 -14.88 -4.08
N ALA A 110 -10.72 -14.53 -4.71
CA ALA A 110 -11.98 -15.27 -4.69
C ALA A 110 -12.37 -15.79 -6.08
#